data_AF-A0A4Y2RYI0-F1
#
_entry.id   AF-A0A4Y2RYI0-F1
#
_cell.length_a   1.000
_cell.length_b   1.000
_cell.length_c   1.000
_cell.angle_alpha   90.00
_cell.angle_beta   90.00
_cell.angle_gamma   90.00
#
_symmetry.space_group_name_H-M   'P 1'
#
loop_
_entity.id
_entity.type
_entity.pdbx_description
1 polymer ?
#
loop_
_entity_poly.entity_id
_entity_poly.type
_entity_poly.pdbx_seq_one_letter_code
_entity_poly.pdbx_strand_id
1 'polypeptide(L)'
;MYLIAEGNGDFLFLDTLGGTGNTFSINLILAEIRSKRHIALAVASSGMASILLDGGRTAHSALQLPLNLAQTENHICNISKSPGKVTVLRT
;
A
#
# COMPACT_ATOMS: atom_id res chain seq x y z
N MET A 1 -18.23 5.46 11.41
CA MET A 1 -17.60 4.57 10.42
C MET A 1 -18.35 3.26 10.49
N TYR A 2 -19.18 2.96 9.48
CA TYR A 2 -20.02 1.76 9.49
C TYR A 2 -19.16 0.57 9.02
N LEU A 3 -19.09 -0.49 9.82
CA LEU A 3 -18.51 -1.77 9.40
C LEU A 3 -19.60 -2.51 8.63
N ILE A 4 -19.36 -2.74 7.33
CA ILE A 4 -20.30 -3.43 6.45
C ILE A 4 -20.15 -4.95 6.66
N ALA A 5 -21.24 -5.60 7.05
CA ALA A 5 -21.45 -7.04 7.09
C ALA A 5 -22.97 -7.26 6.97
N GLU A 6 -23.57 -8.13 6.16
CA GLU A 6 -23.14 -9.19 5.24
C GLU A 6 -24.08 -9.17 4.00
N GLY A 7 -23.62 -9.70 2.86
CA GLY A 7 -24.47 -10.13 1.73
C GLY A 7 -24.70 -9.12 0.61
N ASN A 8 -24.53 -7.82 0.85
CA ASN A 8 -24.53 -6.78 -0.17
C ASN A 8 -23.16 -6.09 -0.19
N GLY A 9 -22.48 -6.13 -1.33
CA GLY A 9 -21.26 -5.35 -1.54
C GLY A 9 -21.60 -3.86 -1.52
N ASP A 10 -20.90 -3.09 -0.69
CA ASP A 10 -21.08 -1.64 -0.58
C ASP A 10 -19.71 -0.95 -0.57
N PHE A 11 -19.66 0.29 -1.08
CA PHE A 11 -18.42 1.05 -1.26
C PHE A 11 -18.39 2.25 -0.34
N LEU A 12 -17.33 2.34 0.47
CA LEU A 12 -17.10 3.47 1.37
C LEU A 12 -15.89 4.27 0.89
N PHE A 13 -16.07 5.59 0.78
CA PHE A 13 -14.98 6.53 0.55
C PHE A 13 -14.70 7.31 1.83
N LEU A 14 -13.47 7.21 2.34
CA LEU A 14 -12.99 8.02 3.45
C LEU A 14 -12.06 9.08 2.87
N ASP A 15 -12.55 10.30 2.71
CA ASP A 15 -11.74 11.46 2.36
C ASP A 15 -11.64 12.38 3.58
N THR A 16 -10.42 12.68 4.00
CA THR A 16 -10.20 13.64 5.09
C THR A 16 -8.95 14.46 4.81
N LEU A 17 -8.88 15.62 5.45
CA LEU A 17 -7.73 16.51 5.35
C LEU A 17 -6.43 15.82 5.78
N GLY A 18 -5.31 16.21 5.16
CA GLY A 18 -3.99 15.72 5.53
C GLY A 18 -3.71 15.90 7.03
N GLY A 19 -3.12 14.88 7.66
CA GLY A 19 -2.76 14.90 9.09
C GLY A 19 -3.85 14.45 10.06
N THR A 20 -5.06 14.13 9.59
CA THR A 20 -6.20 13.73 10.46
C THR A 20 -6.19 12.26 10.87
N GLY A 21 -5.09 11.53 10.63
CA GLY A 21 -4.95 10.14 11.08
C GLY A 21 -5.70 9.09 10.25
N ASN A 22 -6.00 9.36 8.97
CA ASN A 22 -6.69 8.41 8.07
C ASN A 22 -6.08 7.01 8.08
N THR A 23 -4.75 6.95 8.05
CA THR A 23 -4.00 5.70 8.14
C THR A 23 -4.36 4.91 9.40
N PHE A 24 -4.45 5.58 10.56
CA PHE A 24 -4.81 4.93 11.81
C PHE A 24 -6.23 4.37 11.76
N SER A 25 -7.19 5.16 11.26
CA SER A 25 -8.57 4.72 11.10
C SER A 25 -8.69 3.51 10.16
N ILE A 26 -7.98 3.52 9.03
CA ILE A 26 -7.98 2.39 8.08
C ILE A 26 -7.34 1.16 8.73
N ASN A 27 -6.23 1.29 9.45
CA ASN A 27 -5.59 0.19 10.15
C ASN A 27 -6.48 -0.39 11.27
N LEU A 28 -7.23 0.47 11.96
CA LEU A 28 -8.19 0.03 12.98
C LEU A 28 -9.31 -0.82 12.36
N ILE A 29 -9.84 -0.42 11.19
CA ILE A 29 -10.82 -1.22 10.45
C ILE A 29 -10.21 -2.57 10.03
N LEU A 30 -9.02 -2.54 9.45
CA LEU A 30 -8.33 -3.75 9.01
C LEU A 30 -8.14 -4.72 10.18
N ALA A 31 -7.68 -4.22 11.34
CA ALA A 31 -7.50 -5.00 12.55
C ALA A 31 -8.81 -5.59 13.08
N GLU A 32 -9.89 -4.80 13.11
CA GLU A 32 -11.21 -5.25 13.56
C GLU A 32 -11.78 -6.38 12.68
N ILE A 33 -11.66 -6.24 11.35
CA ILE A 33 -12.11 -7.28 10.40
C ILE A 33 -11.28 -8.55 10.55
N ARG A 34 -9.94 -8.41 10.66
CA ARG A 34 -9.02 -9.55 10.84
C ARG A 34 -9.21 -10.24 12.20
N SER A 35 -9.53 -9.48 13.24
CA SER A 35 -9.85 -9.99 14.59
C SER A 35 -11.06 -10.93 14.56
N LYS A 36 -12.05 -10.62 13.71
CA LYS A 36 -13.22 -11.48 13.43
C LYS A 36 -12.93 -12.66 12.50
N ARG A 37 -11.65 -12.90 12.17
CA ARG A 37 -11.17 -13.92 11.23
C ARG A 37 -11.70 -13.78 9.79
N HIS A 38 -12.15 -12.59 9.40
CA HIS A 38 -12.48 -12.28 8.02
C HIS A 38 -11.24 -11.83 7.24
N ILE A 39 -11.32 -11.88 5.91
CA ILE A 39 -10.23 -11.49 5.02
C ILE A 39 -10.30 -9.98 4.77
N ALA A 40 -9.23 -9.26 5.11
CA ALA A 40 -9.09 -7.83 4.83
C ALA A 40 -7.78 -7.55 4.08
N LEU A 41 -7.88 -7.15 2.81
CA LEU A 41 -6.77 -6.78 1.95
C LEU A 41 -6.49 -5.28 2.03
N ALA A 42 -5.25 -4.92 2.35
CA ALA A 42 -4.78 -3.55 2.42
C ALA A 42 -4.01 -3.21 1.14
N VAL A 43 -4.59 -2.34 0.30
CA VAL A 43 -4.03 -1.97 -1.00
C VAL A 43 -3.88 -0.46 -1.09
N ALA A 44 -2.68 0.01 -1.46
CA ALA A 44 -2.37 1.43 -1.63
C ALA A 44 -1.82 1.72 -3.03
N SER A 45 -1.93 2.95 -3.53
CA SER A 45 -1.36 3.32 -4.83
C SER A 45 0.17 3.49 -4.80
N SER A 46 0.70 4.02 -3.69
CA SER A 46 2.13 4.31 -3.50
C SER A 46 2.80 3.31 -2.54
N GLY A 47 4.09 3.03 -2.76
CA GLY A 47 4.90 2.22 -1.86
C GLY A 47 4.96 2.79 -0.43
N MET A 48 5.12 4.11 -0.31
CA MET A 48 5.12 4.78 1.00
C MET A 48 3.79 4.64 1.73
N ALA A 49 2.68 4.74 0.99
CA ALA A 49 1.35 4.54 1.56
C ALA A 49 1.12 3.08 1.95
N SER A 50 1.63 2.10 1.19
CA SER A 50 1.50 0.68 1.57
C SER A 50 2.25 0.33 2.86
N ILE A 51 3.40 0.97 3.13
CA ILE A 51 4.16 0.74 4.37
C ILE A 51 3.36 1.19 5.60
N LEU A 52 2.54 2.22 5.44
CA LEU A 52 1.72 2.77 6.53
C LEU A 52 0.50 1.89 6.85
N LEU A 53 0.11 0.98 5.95
CA LEU A 53 -1.01 0.07 6.16
C LEU A 53 -0.51 -1.28 6.69
N ASP A 54 -1.20 -1.82 7.69
CA ASP A 54 -0.85 -3.13 8.23
C ASP A 54 -1.09 -4.24 7.19
N GLY A 55 -0.02 -4.96 6.83
CA GLY A 55 -0.02 -5.92 5.72
C GLY A 55 -0.24 -5.28 4.34
N GLY A 56 0.02 -3.98 4.20
CA GLY A 56 -0.21 -3.21 2.99
C GLY A 56 0.65 -3.66 1.80
N ARG A 57 0.05 -3.65 0.61
CA ARG A 57 0.74 -3.82 -0.66
C ARG A 57 0.36 -2.71 -1.63
N THR A 58 1.22 -2.45 -2.60
CA THR A 58 0.84 -1.54 -3.69
C THR A 58 -0.22 -2.20 -4.57
N ALA A 59 -1.13 -1.43 -5.17
CA ALA A 59 -2.12 -1.94 -6.13
C ALA A 59 -1.46 -2.71 -7.26
N HIS A 60 -0.29 -2.24 -7.69
CA HIS A 60 0.56 -2.91 -8.66
C HIS A 60 0.92 -4.35 -8.24
N SER A 61 1.45 -4.53 -7.02
CA SER A 61 1.89 -5.84 -6.52
C SER A 61 0.74 -6.72 -6.02
N ALA A 62 -0.36 -6.12 -5.54
CA ALA A 62 -1.53 -6.84 -5.03
C ALA A 62 -2.42 -7.37 -6.17
N LEU A 63 -2.60 -6.59 -7.23
CA LEU A 63 -3.49 -6.90 -8.36
C LEU A 63 -2.72 -7.34 -9.62
N GLN A 64 -1.39 -7.43 -9.55
CA GLN A 64 -0.52 -7.80 -10.67
C GLN A 64 -0.75 -6.93 -11.91
N LEU A 65 -0.97 -5.63 -11.73
CA LEU A 65 -1.20 -4.70 -12.84
C LEU A 65 0.05 -4.64 -13.74
N PRO A 66 -0.07 -4.55 -15.07
CA PRO A 66 1.09 -4.39 -15.93
C PRO A 66 1.75 -3.01 -15.72
N LEU A 67 3.07 -2.97 -15.52
CA LEU A 67 3.83 -1.73 -15.67
C LEU A 67 4.10 -1.53 -17.16
N ASN A 68 3.46 -0.54 -17.78
CA ASN A 68 3.74 -0.16 -19.17
C ASN A 68 5.08 0.59 -19.26
N LEU A 69 6.19 -0.10 -18.99
CA LEU A 69 7.55 0.43 -19.16
C LEU A 69 7.96 0.47 -20.65
N ALA A 70 7.31 -0.33 -21.49
CA ALA A 70 7.64 -0.42 -22.92
C ALA A 70 7.24 0.82 -23.74
N GLN A 71 6.37 1.70 -23.22
CA GLN A 71 5.91 2.90 -23.93
C GLN A 71 6.74 4.15 -23.62
N THR A 72 7.72 4.06 -22.71
CA THR A 72 8.59 5.19 -22.36
C THR A 72 9.99 4.89 -22.85
N GLU A 73 10.44 5.56 -23.91
CA GLU A 73 11.69 5.25 -24.63
C GLU A 73 12.99 5.50 -23.82
N ASN A 74 12.92 5.89 -22.54
CA ASN A 74 14.09 6.13 -21.69
C ASN A 74 13.87 5.70 -20.22
N HIS A 75 14.11 4.43 -19.89
CA HIS A 75 14.25 3.97 -18.50
C HIS A 75 15.72 3.76 -18.14
N ILE A 76 16.48 4.85 -17.96
CA ILE A 76 17.87 4.79 -17.47
C ILE A 76 17.93 5.38 -16.06
N CYS A 77 18.10 4.51 -15.06
CA CYS A 77 18.51 4.92 -13.71
C CYS A 77 20.04 4.82 -13.63
N ASN A 78 20.74 5.90 -13.96
CA ASN A 78 22.21 5.92 -13.92
C ASN A 78 22.70 6.16 -12.48
N ILE A 79 22.90 5.08 -11.71
CA ILE A 79 23.52 5.14 -10.39
C ILE A 79 25.04 5.07 -10.58
N SER A 80 25.72 6.22 -10.60
CA SER A 80 27.18 6.25 -10.66
C SER A 80 27.81 5.83 -9.33
N LYS A 81 28.68 4.81 -9.36
CA LYS A 81 29.40 4.27 -8.20
C LYS A 81 30.63 5.13 -7.87
N SER A 82 30.64 5.85 -6.74
CA SER A 82 31.90 6.26 -6.12
C SER A 82 32.48 5.09 -5.32
N PRO A 83 33.79 4.80 -5.38
CA PRO A 83 34.40 3.71 -4.64
C PRO A 83 34.68 4.14 -3.19
N GLY A 84 33.66 4.55 -2.45
CA GLY A 84 33.72 4.77 -1.02
C GLY A 84 33.05 3.61 -0.32
N LYS A 85 33.83 2.65 0.17
CA LYS A 85 33.45 1.44 0.93
C LYS A 85 32.08 1.54 1.63
N VAL A 86 31.02 1.06 0.96
CA VAL A 86 29.68 0.92 1.55
C VAL A 86 29.55 -0.50 2.08
N THR A 87 29.58 -0.65 3.41
CA THR A 87 29.08 -1.86 4.08
C THR A 87 27.61 -1.61 4.39
N VAL A 88 26.70 -2.27 3.66
CA VAL A 88 25.27 -2.28 4.00
C VAL A 88 24.84 -3.72 4.25
N LEU A 89 24.12 -3.85 5.36
CA LEU A 89 23.88 -5.05 6.14
C LEU A 89 22.95 -6.04 5.42
N ARG A 90 23.22 -7.33 5.66
CA ARG A 90 22.32 -8.43 5.34
C ARG A 90 21.03 -8.31 6.15
N THR A 91 19.93 -8.68 5.51
CA THR A 91 18.81 -9.43 6.08
C THR A 91 18.40 -10.48 5.08
#